data_AF-T1BR94-F1
#
_entry.id   AF-T1BR94-F1
#
_cell.length_a   1.000
_cell.length_b   1.000
_cell.length_c   1.000
_cell.angle_alpha   90.00
_cell.angle_beta   90.00
_cell.angle_gamma   90.00
#
_symmetry.space_group_name_H-M   'P 1'
#
loop_
_entity.id
_entity.type
_entity.pdbx_description
1 polymer ?
#
loop_
_entity_poly.entity_id
_entity_poly.type
_entity_poly.pdbx_seq_one_letter_code
_entity_poly.pdbx_strand_id
1 'polypeptide(L)'
;MTEKREEPRHIGKRTGSVSVATLISRIAGFLRDMFIADRFGTTSLSDLFYIGYRIPNMLRELFAEGALSSAFIPALSRTLATKGVGEASRLYTAVLYLLVIILGGVILIGELFAPEILRILAPGYSMDPHSRTIGINLIRIMFPFLFFISLSALLMGILNVENKFFLRHF
;
A
#
# COMPACT_ATOMS: atom_id res chain seq x y z
N MET A 1 -1.83 25.30 -48.23
CA MET A 1 -2.67 24.91 -47.06
C MET A 1 -1.74 24.35 -46.01
N THR A 2 -1.45 25.14 -44.98
CA THR A 2 -0.49 24.88 -43.92
C THR A 2 -1.13 24.03 -42.82
N GLU A 3 -0.61 22.83 -42.62
CA GLU A 3 -0.99 21.92 -41.54
C GLU A 3 -0.28 22.36 -40.25
N LYS A 4 -1.02 22.90 -39.28
CA LYS A 4 -0.51 23.37 -38.01
C LYS A 4 -0.32 22.16 -37.08
N ARG A 5 0.90 21.61 -37.03
CA ARG A 5 1.31 20.66 -35.99
C ARG A 5 1.26 21.35 -34.63
N GLU A 6 0.37 20.89 -33.74
CA GLU A 6 0.34 21.31 -32.34
C GLU A 6 1.52 20.67 -31.57
N GLU A 7 2.29 21.50 -30.88
CA GLU A 7 3.53 21.12 -30.17
C GLU A 7 3.29 20.28 -28.90
N PRO A 8 4.20 19.35 -28.53
CA PRO A 8 4.13 18.53 -27.33
C PRO A 8 4.58 19.26 -26.04
N ARG A 9 4.26 20.54 -25.88
CA ARG A 9 4.81 21.37 -24.78
C ARG A 9 4.19 21.11 -23.40
N HIS A 10 3.10 20.34 -23.30
CA HIS A 10 2.34 20.18 -22.06
C HIS A 10 2.68 18.93 -21.22
N ILE A 11 3.28 17.90 -21.84
CA ILE A 11 3.56 16.62 -21.17
C ILE A 11 4.88 16.70 -20.36
N GLY A 12 5.93 17.32 -20.92
CA GLY A 12 7.24 17.44 -20.26
C GLY A 12 7.21 18.27 -18.97
N LYS A 13 6.39 19.34 -18.92
CA LYS A 13 6.26 20.19 -17.72
C LYS A 13 5.56 19.50 -16.55
N ARG A 14 4.53 18.68 -16.84
CA ARG A 14 3.77 17.92 -15.82
C ARG A 14 4.58 16.74 -15.26
N THR A 15 5.31 16.01 -16.11
CA THR A 15 6.21 14.93 -15.65
C THR A 15 7.39 15.48 -14.83
N GLY A 16 7.91 16.66 -15.21
CA GLY A 16 8.95 17.36 -14.46
C GLY A 16 8.49 17.78 -13.06
N SER A 17 7.30 18.37 -12.94
CA SER A 17 6.78 18.82 -11.64
C SER A 17 6.50 17.66 -10.68
N VAL A 18 5.97 16.54 -11.17
CA VAL A 18 5.71 15.34 -10.33
C VAL A 18 7.02 14.71 -9.87
N SER A 19 8.03 14.64 -10.75
CA SER A 19 9.36 14.12 -10.40
C SER A 19 10.05 14.97 -9.34
N VAL A 20 9.99 16.30 -9.47
CA VAL A 20 10.54 17.24 -8.47
C VAL A 20 9.80 17.13 -7.14
N ALA A 21 8.47 17.08 -7.16
CA ALA A 21 7.67 16.89 -5.94
C ALA A 21 7.97 15.53 -5.26
N THR A 22 8.22 14.48 -6.05
CA THR A 22 8.60 13.16 -5.54
C THR A 22 9.99 13.20 -4.89
N LEU A 23 10.97 13.87 -5.50
CA LEU A 23 12.32 14.04 -4.96
C LEU A 23 12.30 14.81 -3.64
N ILE A 24 11.57 15.91 -3.58
CA ILE A 24 11.41 16.71 -2.35
C ILE A 24 10.78 15.86 -1.25
N SER A 25 9.74 15.09 -1.57
CA SER A 25 9.07 14.19 -0.62
C SER A 25 10.03 13.11 -0.10
N ARG A 26 10.89 12.55 -0.96
CA ARG A 26 11.90 11.56 -0.57
C ARG A 26 12.98 12.16 0.33
N ILE A 27 13.47 13.37 0.02
CA ILE A 27 14.47 14.06 0.84
C ILE A 27 13.89 14.41 2.21
N ALA A 28 12.66 14.93 2.26
CA ALA A 28 11.98 15.23 3.51
C ALA A 28 11.75 13.96 4.36
N GLY A 29 11.36 12.85 3.73
CA GLY A 29 11.24 11.54 4.39
C GLY A 29 12.58 11.04 4.93
N PHE A 30 13.65 11.17 4.14
CA PHE A 30 15.00 10.79 4.57
C PHE A 30 15.48 11.62 5.76
N LEU A 31 15.29 12.94 5.73
CA LEU A 31 15.62 13.82 6.85
C LEU A 31 14.81 13.46 8.09
N ARG A 32 13.51 13.15 7.94
CA ARG A 32 12.66 12.68 9.04
C ARG A 32 13.24 11.40 9.65
N ASP A 33 13.56 10.41 8.83
CA ASP A 33 14.08 9.13 9.31
C ASP A 33 15.46 9.30 9.96
N MET A 34 16.29 10.22 9.47
CA MET A 34 17.58 10.60 10.08
C MET A 34 17.40 11.26 11.45
N PHE A 35 16.44 12.18 11.61
CA PHE A 35 16.13 12.79 12.90
C PHE A 35 15.54 11.79 13.91
N ILE A 36 14.72 10.84 13.44
CA ILE A 36 14.21 9.76 14.27
C ILE A 36 15.36 8.85 14.71
N ALA A 37 16.25 8.47 13.80
CA ALA A 37 17.43 7.67 14.10
C ALA A 37 18.41 8.38 15.05
N ASP A 38 18.57 9.71 14.95
CA ASP A 38 19.41 10.51 15.85
C ASP A 38 18.82 10.60 17.26
N ARG A 39 17.52 10.91 17.37
CA ARG A 39 16.86 11.14 18.67
C ARG A 39 16.43 9.87 19.39
N PHE A 40 16.15 8.80 18.66
CA PHE A 40 15.74 7.52 19.23
C PHE A 40 16.81 6.42 19.06
N GLY A 41 17.85 6.58 18.22
CA GLY A 41 18.83 5.50 17.99
C GLY A 41 18.19 4.18 17.51
N THR A 42 18.93 3.07 17.61
CA THR A 42 18.36 1.70 17.66
C THR A 42 17.72 1.47 19.04
N THR A 43 16.63 2.17 19.34
CA THR A 43 15.80 1.81 20.50
C THR A 43 15.10 0.49 20.19
N SER A 44 15.10 -0.45 21.14
CA SER A 44 14.42 -1.75 21.00
C SER A 44 12.96 -1.63 20.52
N LEU A 45 12.28 -0.53 20.85
CA LEU A 45 10.94 -0.20 20.38
C LEU A 45 10.86 0.05 18.86
N SER A 46 11.79 0.82 18.29
CA SER A 46 11.83 1.14 16.86
C SER A 46 12.11 -0.12 16.05
N ASP A 47 13.05 -0.95 16.50
CA ASP A 47 13.36 -2.24 15.87
C ASP A 47 12.14 -3.16 15.88
N LEU A 48 11.48 -3.31 17.03
CA LEU A 48 10.25 -4.11 17.18
C LEU A 48 9.12 -3.59 16.28
N PHE A 49 8.99 -2.28 16.12
CA PHE A 49 8.04 -1.68 15.20
C PHE A 49 8.35 -2.07 13.74
N TYR A 50 9.58 -1.91 13.28
CA TYR A 50 9.97 -2.28 11.92
C TYR A 50 9.82 -3.78 11.67
N ILE A 51 10.13 -4.63 12.66
CA ILE A 51 9.91 -6.07 12.61
C ILE A 51 8.42 -6.38 12.43
N GLY A 52 7.56 -5.78 13.27
CA GLY A 52 6.11 -5.98 13.20
C GLY A 52 5.48 -5.44 11.91
N TYR A 53 6.03 -4.35 11.37
CA TYR A 53 5.57 -3.71 10.13
C TYR A 53 5.99 -4.47 8.87
N ARG A 54 7.06 -5.28 8.93
CA ARG A 54 7.68 -5.89 7.75
C ARG A 54 6.73 -6.78 6.94
N ILE A 55 6.08 -7.75 7.59
CA ILE A 55 5.15 -8.68 6.91
C ILE A 55 3.96 -7.92 6.33
N PRO A 56 3.22 -7.09 7.10
CA PRO A 56 2.13 -6.29 6.56
C PRO A 56 2.57 -5.41 5.39
N ASN A 57 3.74 -4.78 5.46
CA ASN A 57 4.22 -3.93 4.37
C ASN A 57 4.54 -4.72 3.09
N MET A 58 5.17 -5.89 3.19
CA MET A 58 5.42 -6.74 2.02
C MET A 58 4.10 -7.17 1.36
N LEU A 59 3.09 -7.53 2.15
CA LEU A 59 1.77 -7.89 1.64
C LEU A 59 1.07 -6.68 1.00
N ARG A 60 1.20 -5.49 1.60
CA ARG A 60 0.72 -4.23 1.02
C ARG A 60 1.35 -3.99 -0.35
N GLU A 61 2.67 -4.12 -0.48
CA GLU A 61 3.37 -3.96 -1.77
C GLU A 61 2.89 -4.97 -2.81
N LEU A 62 2.70 -6.24 -2.42
CA LEU A 62 2.22 -7.28 -3.33
C LEU A 62 0.78 -7.05 -3.79
N PHE A 63 -0.15 -6.77 -2.88
CA PHE A 63 -1.57 -6.65 -3.21
C PHE A 63 -1.95 -5.28 -3.75
N ALA A 64 -1.50 -4.19 -3.11
CA ALA A 64 -1.91 -2.84 -3.45
C ALA A 64 -1.09 -2.24 -4.60
N GLU A 65 0.24 -2.40 -4.58
CA GLU A 65 1.09 -1.83 -5.62
C GLU A 65 1.21 -2.79 -6.82
N GLY A 66 1.40 -4.09 -6.57
CA GLY A 66 1.58 -5.11 -7.59
C GLY A 66 0.28 -5.57 -8.25
N ALA A 67 -0.47 -6.46 -7.59
CA ALA A 67 -1.60 -7.17 -8.16
C ALA A 67 -2.74 -6.22 -8.60
N LEU A 68 -3.04 -5.21 -7.79
CA LEU A 68 -4.11 -4.26 -8.10
C LEU A 68 -3.78 -3.41 -9.35
N SER A 69 -2.58 -2.85 -9.43
CA SER A 69 -2.19 -1.96 -10.53
C SER A 69 -1.96 -2.71 -11.84
N SER A 70 -1.41 -3.92 -11.78
CA SER A 70 -1.03 -4.69 -12.98
C SER A 70 -2.17 -5.54 -13.56
N ALA A 71 -3.10 -6.04 -12.73
CA ALA A 71 -4.14 -6.96 -13.18
C ALA A 71 -5.55 -6.41 -12.96
N PHE A 72 -5.87 -5.92 -11.76
CA PHE A 72 -7.23 -5.50 -11.43
C PHE A 72 -7.66 -4.24 -12.20
N ILE A 73 -6.85 -3.18 -12.18
CA ILE A 73 -7.19 -1.91 -12.85
C ILE A 73 -7.42 -2.12 -14.36
N PRO A 74 -6.54 -2.80 -15.12
CA PRO A 74 -6.79 -3.09 -16.53
C PRO A 74 -8.02 -3.97 -16.77
N ALA A 75 -8.25 -5.00 -15.93
CA ALA A 75 -9.41 -5.86 -16.05
C ALA A 75 -10.73 -5.12 -15.79
N LEU A 76 -10.75 -4.25 -14.77
CA LEU A 76 -11.91 -3.42 -14.45
C LEU A 76 -12.19 -2.41 -15.56
N SER A 77 -11.15 -1.74 -16.07
CA SER A 77 -11.27 -0.78 -17.17
C SER A 77 -11.82 -1.45 -18.44
N ARG A 78 -11.29 -2.62 -18.81
CA ARG A 78 -11.79 -3.39 -19.95
C ARG A 78 -13.23 -3.85 -19.76
N THR A 79 -13.57 -4.33 -18.57
CA THR A 79 -14.93 -4.78 -18.24
C THR A 79 -15.92 -3.61 -18.32
N LEU A 80 -15.56 -2.46 -17.76
CA LEU A 80 -16.38 -1.24 -17.84
C LEU A 80 -16.60 -0.80 -19.29
N ALA A 81 -15.55 -0.83 -20.12
CA ALA A 81 -15.64 -0.41 -21.52
C ALA A 81 -16.43 -1.38 -22.41
N THR A 82 -16.36 -2.69 -22.15
CA THR A 82 -16.95 -3.72 -23.03
C THR A 82 -18.29 -4.26 -22.55
N LYS A 83 -18.52 -4.29 -21.25
CA LYS A 83 -19.70 -4.90 -20.61
C LYS A 83 -20.52 -3.90 -19.76
N GLY A 84 -20.05 -2.66 -19.62
CA GLY A 84 -20.74 -1.61 -18.90
C GLY A 84 -20.64 -1.70 -17.38
N VAL A 85 -21.33 -0.77 -16.70
CA VAL A 85 -21.22 -0.52 -15.25
C VAL A 85 -21.69 -1.72 -14.41
N GLY A 86 -22.73 -2.44 -14.84
CA GLY A 86 -23.29 -3.57 -14.07
C GLY A 86 -22.29 -4.72 -13.89
N GLU A 87 -21.63 -5.13 -14.97
CA GLU A 87 -20.63 -6.20 -14.92
C GLU A 87 -19.31 -5.73 -14.27
N ALA A 88 -18.94 -4.45 -14.43
CA ALA A 88 -17.82 -3.87 -13.68
C ALA A 88 -18.09 -3.86 -12.17
N SER A 89 -19.33 -3.58 -11.75
CA SER A 89 -19.75 -3.61 -10.34
C SER A 89 -19.68 -5.00 -9.74
N ARG A 90 -20.12 -6.02 -10.49
CA ARG A 90 -19.96 -7.42 -10.10
C ARG A 90 -18.49 -7.80 -9.94
N LEU A 91 -17.63 -7.36 -10.85
CA LEU A 91 -16.20 -7.65 -10.80
C LEU A 91 -15.54 -7.05 -9.53
N TYR A 92 -15.67 -5.74 -9.28
CA TYR A 92 -15.03 -5.16 -8.11
C TYR A 92 -15.63 -5.69 -6.80
N THR A 93 -16.92 -6.04 -6.79
CA THR A 93 -17.58 -6.65 -5.62
C THR A 93 -17.02 -8.04 -5.33
N ALA A 94 -16.83 -8.87 -6.36
CA ALA A 94 -16.19 -10.17 -6.21
C ALA A 94 -14.75 -10.05 -5.67
N VAL A 95 -13.99 -9.08 -6.19
CA VAL A 95 -12.63 -8.80 -5.72
C VAL A 95 -12.63 -8.31 -4.27
N LEU A 96 -13.58 -7.46 -3.88
CA LEU A 96 -13.74 -7.02 -2.50
C LEU A 96 -14.02 -8.19 -1.55
N TYR A 97 -14.94 -9.11 -1.92
CA TYR A 97 -15.20 -10.31 -1.10
C TYR A 97 -13.97 -11.19 -0.97
N LEU A 98 -13.24 -11.44 -2.07
CA LEU A 98 -12.00 -12.21 -2.03
C LEU A 98 -10.95 -11.53 -1.14
N LEU A 99 -10.81 -10.20 -1.25
CA LEU A 99 -9.91 -9.42 -0.41
C LEU A 99 -10.26 -9.56 1.07
N VAL A 100 -11.53 -9.44 1.45
CA VAL A 100 -11.99 -9.59 2.83
C VAL A 100 -11.71 -11.00 3.36
N ILE A 101 -12.00 -12.04 2.58
CA ILE A 101 -11.80 -13.43 3.01
C ILE A 101 -10.29 -13.74 3.17
N ILE A 102 -9.48 -13.38 2.16
CA ILE A 102 -8.05 -13.66 2.17
C ILE A 102 -7.36 -12.86 3.28
N LEU A 103 -7.59 -11.55 3.34
CA LEU A 103 -6.95 -10.71 4.36
C LEU A 103 -7.48 -11.01 5.75
N GLY A 104 -8.77 -11.34 5.91
CA GLY A 104 -9.32 -11.81 7.17
C GLY A 104 -8.60 -13.05 7.67
N GLY A 105 -8.39 -14.05 6.80
CA GLY A 105 -7.60 -15.23 7.12
C GLY A 105 -6.15 -14.90 7.49
N VAL A 106 -5.49 -14.05 6.71
CA VAL A 106 -4.10 -13.61 6.98
C VAL A 106 -3.98 -12.88 8.31
N ILE A 107 -4.93 -12.01 8.64
CA ILE A 107 -4.97 -11.26 9.90
C ILE A 107 -5.15 -12.21 11.07
N LEU A 108 -6.10 -13.15 10.99
CA LEU A 108 -6.31 -14.15 12.03
C LEU A 108 -5.07 -15.00 12.26
N ILE A 109 -4.41 -15.43 11.19
CA ILE A 109 -3.13 -16.16 11.27
C ILE A 109 -2.06 -15.29 11.93
N GLY A 110 -1.92 -14.03 11.52
CA GLY A 110 -0.95 -13.09 12.10
C GLY A 110 -1.17 -12.84 13.59
N GLU A 111 -2.41 -12.69 14.01
CA GLU A 111 -2.82 -12.47 15.40
C GLU A 111 -2.53 -13.69 16.30
N LEU A 112 -2.90 -14.88 15.81
CA LEU A 112 -2.73 -16.15 16.52
C LEU A 112 -1.25 -16.55 16.62
N PHE A 113 -0.50 -16.40 15.54
CA PHE A 113 0.90 -16.80 15.44
C PHE A 113 1.89 -15.64 15.66
N ALA A 114 1.44 -14.50 16.21
CA ALA A 114 2.31 -13.36 16.51
C ALA A 114 3.55 -13.72 17.35
N PRO A 115 3.47 -14.58 18.40
CA PRO A 115 4.65 -15.00 19.15
C PRO A 115 5.68 -15.76 18.31
N GLU A 116 5.21 -16.62 17.41
CA GLU A 116 6.02 -17.45 16.52
C GLU A 116 6.65 -16.60 15.41
N ILE A 117 5.89 -15.66 14.85
CA ILE A 117 6.37 -14.65 13.91
C ILE A 117 7.53 -13.85 14.54
N LEU A 118 7.36 -13.38 15.78
CA LEU A 118 8.42 -12.66 16.48
C LEU A 118 9.66 -13.53 16.70
N ARG A 119 9.49 -14.79 17.11
CA ARG A 119 10.60 -15.73 17.31
C ARG A 119 11.41 -15.97 16.03
N ILE A 120 10.74 -16.03 14.88
CA ILE A 120 11.40 -16.26 13.58
C ILE A 120 12.08 -14.98 13.08
N LEU A 121 11.40 -13.84 13.14
CA LEU A 121 11.92 -12.59 12.58
C LEU A 121 12.95 -11.90 13.48
N ALA A 122 12.85 -12.13 14.79
CA ALA A 122 13.56 -11.37 15.80
C ALA A 122 13.87 -12.22 17.06
N PRO A 123 14.62 -13.33 16.91
CA PRO A 123 14.89 -14.25 18.01
C PRO A 123 15.56 -13.55 19.21
N GLY A 124 16.44 -12.57 18.98
CA GLY A 124 17.10 -11.80 20.03
C GLY A 124 16.12 -11.02 20.93
N TYR A 125 15.03 -10.51 20.36
CA TYR A 125 13.98 -9.79 21.09
C TYR A 125 12.96 -10.73 21.76
N SER A 126 12.95 -12.01 21.38
CA SER A 126 12.03 -13.00 21.96
C SER A 126 12.49 -13.57 23.31
N MET A 127 13.76 -13.36 23.67
CA MET A 127 14.36 -13.86 24.91
C MET A 127 14.15 -12.90 26.10
N ASP A 128 14.02 -11.60 25.84
CA ASP A 128 13.70 -10.59 26.84
C ASP A 128 12.17 -10.48 27.03
N PRO A 129 11.62 -10.74 28.25
CA PRO A 129 10.17 -10.72 28.49
C PRO A 129 9.49 -9.38 28.14
N HIS A 130 10.18 -8.27 28.36
CA HIS A 130 9.63 -6.94 28.10
C HIS A 130 9.51 -6.69 26.59
N SER A 131 10.60 -6.86 25.84
CA SER A 131 10.66 -6.73 24.39
C SER A 131 9.74 -7.72 23.68
N ARG A 132 9.65 -8.96 24.18
CA ARG A 132 8.75 -9.98 23.62
C ARG A 132 7.29 -9.55 23.70
N THR A 133 6.86 -9.01 24.83
CA THR A 133 5.47 -8.58 25.03
C THR A 133 5.14 -7.41 24.10
N ILE A 134 6.03 -6.43 24.01
CA ILE A 134 5.88 -5.28 23.12
C ILE A 134 5.84 -5.73 21.66
N GLY A 135 6.78 -6.59 21.25
CA GLY A 135 6.89 -7.08 19.87
C GLY A 135 5.65 -7.85 19.42
N ILE A 136 5.12 -8.73 20.27
CA ILE A 136 3.88 -9.46 19.98
C ILE A 136 2.72 -8.48 19.81
N ASN A 137 2.57 -7.51 20.71
CA ASN A 137 1.48 -6.53 20.62
C ASN A 137 1.59 -5.66 19.36
N LEU A 138 2.81 -5.24 18.99
CA LEU A 138 3.03 -4.49 17.76
C LEU A 138 2.69 -5.31 16.52
N ILE A 139 3.12 -6.58 16.45
CA ILE A 139 2.74 -7.49 15.37
C ILE A 139 1.22 -7.56 15.25
N ARG A 140 0.53 -7.85 16.36
CA ARG A 140 -0.94 -7.92 16.41
C ARG A 140 -1.57 -6.64 15.88
N ILE A 141 -1.18 -5.46 16.37
CA ILE A 141 -1.72 -4.18 15.91
C ILE A 141 -1.43 -3.91 14.41
N MET A 142 -0.28 -4.34 13.88
CA MET A 142 0.11 -4.09 12.49
C MET A 142 -0.60 -5.00 11.47
N PHE A 143 -1.13 -6.16 11.87
CA PHE A 143 -1.83 -7.05 10.94
C PHE A 143 -3.19 -6.48 10.47
N PRO A 144 -4.10 -6.00 11.34
CA PRO A 144 -5.34 -5.35 10.93
C PRO A 144 -5.13 -4.12 10.03
N PHE A 145 -4.01 -3.41 10.20
CA PHE A 145 -3.64 -2.30 9.31
C PHE A 145 -3.57 -2.74 7.83
N LEU A 146 -3.15 -3.98 7.55
CA LEU A 146 -3.11 -4.54 6.19
C LEU A 146 -4.48 -4.49 5.51
N PHE A 147 -5.55 -4.79 6.23
CA PHE A 147 -6.91 -4.76 5.66
C PHE A 147 -7.27 -3.35 5.19
N PHE A 148 -7.06 -2.34 6.03
CA PHE A 148 -7.43 -0.96 5.72
C PHE A 148 -6.60 -0.40 4.56
N ILE A 149 -5.30 -0.67 4.52
CA ILE A 149 -4.44 -0.15 3.46
C ILE A 149 -4.75 -0.82 2.11
N SER A 150 -5.00 -2.14 2.10
CA SER A 150 -5.40 -2.86 0.89
C SER A 150 -6.80 -2.45 0.40
N LEU A 151 -7.75 -2.24 1.32
CA LEU A 151 -9.08 -1.72 1.00
C LEU A 151 -9.00 -0.32 0.39
N SER A 152 -8.22 0.57 1.01
CA SER A 152 -7.99 1.93 0.47
C SER A 152 -7.42 1.90 -0.94
N ALA A 153 -6.44 1.02 -1.20
CA ALA A 153 -5.86 0.86 -2.52
C ALA A 153 -6.90 0.37 -3.54
N LEU A 154 -7.69 -0.66 -3.20
CA LEU A 154 -8.76 -1.17 -4.05
C LEU A 154 -9.76 -0.06 -4.41
N LEU A 155 -10.23 0.69 -3.41
CA LEU A 155 -11.16 1.80 -3.61
C LEU A 155 -10.56 2.91 -4.48
N MET A 156 -9.28 3.27 -4.27
CA MET A 156 -8.58 4.20 -5.16
C MET A 156 -8.51 3.68 -6.61
N GLY A 157 -8.22 2.39 -6.80
CA GLY A 157 -8.19 1.76 -8.11
C GLY A 157 -9.55 1.84 -8.83
N ILE A 158 -10.64 1.56 -8.11
CA ILE A 158 -12.01 1.66 -8.65
C ILE A 158 -12.33 3.11 -9.03
N LEU A 159 -12.07 4.07 -8.14
CA LEU A 159 -12.33 5.49 -8.38
C LEU A 159 -11.54 6.05 -9.57
N ASN A 160 -10.29 5.59 -9.75
CA ASN A 160 -9.45 5.96 -10.88
C ASN A 160 -10.02 5.43 -12.20
N VAL A 161 -10.52 4.19 -12.24
CA VAL A 161 -11.12 3.61 -13.44
C VAL A 161 -12.47 4.26 -13.79
N GLU A 162 -13.29 4.59 -12.79
CA GLU A 162 -14.57 5.28 -13.00
C GLU A 162 -14.42 6.76 -13.42
N ASN A 163 -13.19 7.26 -13.61
CA ASN A 163 -12.90 8.67 -13.88
C ASN A 163 -13.43 9.64 -12.82
N LYS A 164 -13.71 9.19 -11.59
CA LYS A 164 -14.19 10.07 -10.51
C LYS A 164 -13.07 10.86 -9.83
N PHE A 165 -11.80 10.55 -10.11
CA PHE A 165 -10.65 11.34 -9.64
C PHE A 165 -10.17 12.38 -10.66
N PHE A 166 -10.48 12.19 -11.95
CA PHE A 166 -10.12 13.09 -13.05
C PHE A 166 -11.27 13.21 -14.04
N LEU A 167 -12.47 13.53 -13.55
CA LEU A 167 -13.52 14.04 -14.41
C LEU A 167 -12.98 15.35 -15.00
N ARG A 168 -12.44 15.21 -16.22
CA ARG A 168 -12.73 16.03 -17.39
C ARG A 168 -12.86 17.50 -17.01
N HIS A 169 -11.83 18.30 -17.25
CA HIS A 169 -11.86 19.63 -17.86
C HIS A 169 -10.41 20.10 -18.00
N PHE A 170 -9.83 19.86 -19.18
CA PHE A 170 -9.04 20.75 -20.03
C PHE A 170 -8.50 19.91 -21.19
#